data_AF-A0A847L882-F1
#
_entry.id   AF-A0A847L882-F1
#
_cell.length_a   1.000
_cell.length_b   1.000
_cell.length_c   1.000
_cell.angle_alpha   90.00
_cell.angle_beta   90.00
_cell.angle_gamma   90.00
#
_symmetry.space_group_name_H-M   'P 1'
#
loop_
_entity.id
_entity.type
_entity.pdbx_description
1 polymer ?
#
loop_
_entity_poly.entity_id
_entity_poly.type
_entity_poly.pdbx_seq_one_letter_code
_entity_poly.pdbx_strand_id
1 'polypeptide(L)' 'MLIEIFTDGRVLIDGQDAGPGYQPEHVLLDYLTNPNGFLKMQKQKQKKVA' A
#
# COMPACT_ATOMS: atom_id res chain seq x y z
N MET A 1 -5.79 6.63 -6.11
CA MET A 1 -4.90 6.43 -4.97
C MET A 1 -5.60 6.95 -3.72
N LEU A 2 -6.37 6.05 -3.13
CA LEU A 2 -6.94 6.18 -1.79
C LEU A 2 -6.13 5.26 -0.87
N ILE A 3 -5.71 5.80 0.27
CA ILE A 3 -4.97 5.06 1.30
C ILE A 3 -5.86 5.05 2.54
N GLU A 4 -6.24 3.85 2.98
CA GLU A 4 -7.10 3.64 4.13
C GLU A 4 -6.26 2.96 5.21
N ILE A 5 -6.13 3.63 6.36
CA ILE A 5 -5.42 3.12 7.53
C ILE A 5 -6.46 2.83 8.59
N PHE A 6 -6.53 1.57 9.01
CA PHE A 6 -7.46 1.10 10.04
C PHE A 6 -6.81 1.16 11.42
N THR A 7 -7.62 1.29 12.46
CA THR A 7 -7.14 1.35 13.86
C THR A 7 -6.48 0.06 14.34
N ASP A 8 -6.66 -1.04 13.61
CA ASP A 8 -6.01 -2.33 13.86
C ASP A 8 -4.64 -2.46 13.15
N GLY A 9 -4.17 -1.39 12.50
CA GLY A 9 -2.89 -1.34 11.80
C GLY A 9 -2.94 -1.87 10.36
N ARG A 10 -4.11 -2.30 9.85
CA ARG A 10 -4.24 -2.68 8.44
C ARG A 10 -4.17 -1.45 7.54
N VAL A 11 -3.56 -1.65 6.37
CA VAL A 11 -3.47 -0.65 5.31
C VAL A 11 -4.12 -1.20 4.06
N LEU A 12 -5.12 -0.49 3.54
CA LEU A 12 -5.66 -0.72 2.22
C LEU A 12 -5.19 0.38 1.28
N ILE A 13 -4.82 0.00 0.07
CA ILE A 13 -4.45 0.95 -0.97
C ILE A 13 -5.25 0.65 -2.23
N ASP A 14 -6.07 1.62 -2.64
CA ASP A 14 -7.08 1.46 -3.68
C ASP A 14 -7.93 0.18 -3.47
N GLY A 15 -8.34 -0.04 -2.21
CA GLY A 15 -9.17 -1.19 -1.80
C GLY A 15 -8.43 -2.52 -1.64
N GLN A 16 -7.11 -2.55 -1.79
CA GLN A 16 -6.31 -3.77 -1.66
C GLN A 16 -5.45 -3.78 -0.42
N ASP A 17 -5.52 -4.89 0.31
CA ASP A 17 -4.70 -5.13 1.49
C ASP A 17 -3.22 -5.05 1.10
N ALA A 18 -2.49 -4.17 1.78
CA ALA A 18 -1.07 -3.97 1.55
C ALA A 18 -0.23 -5.15 2.08
N GLY A 19 -0.83 -6.13 2.72
CA GLY A 19 -0.24 -7.39 3.14
C GLY A 19 0.22 -7.38 4.60
N PRO A 20 0.36 -8.58 5.21
CA PRO A 20 0.80 -8.70 6.58
C PRO A 20 2.20 -8.11 6.75
N GLY A 21 2.33 -7.13 7.65
CA GLY A 21 3.60 -6.46 7.97
C GLY A 21 3.85 -5.15 7.22
N TYR A 22 2.95 -4.70 6.33
CA TYR A 22 3.04 -3.35 5.78
C TYR A 22 2.49 -2.33 6.79
N GLN A 23 3.41 -1.68 7.50
CA GLN A 23 3.10 -0.78 8.59
C GLN A 23 2.56 0.56 8.06
N PRO A 24 1.51 1.14 8.68
CA PRO A 24 0.93 2.42 8.28
C PRO A 24 1.95 3.56 8.16
N GLU A 25 2.95 3.58 9.04
CA GLU A 25 3.98 4.63 9.10
C GLU A 25 4.86 4.66 7.84
N HIS A 26 5.04 3.51 7.19
CA HIS A 26 5.87 3.40 5.99
C HIS A 26 5.14 3.84 4.73
N VAL A 27 3.80 3.83 4.74
CA VAL A 27 2.97 4.12 3.56
C VAL A 27 3.26 5.50 2.98
N LEU A 28 3.22 6.53 3.83
CA LEU A 28 3.44 7.90 3.40
C LEU A 28 4.90 8.13 3.05
N LEU A 29 5.83 7.54 3.82
CA LEU A 29 7.26 7.66 3.56
C LEU A 29 7.63 7.08 2.20
N ASP A 30 7.15 5.88 1.87
CA ASP A 30 7.42 5.22 0.60
C ASP A 30 6.84 6.01 -0.58
N TYR A 31 5.61 6.54 -0.43
CA TYR A 31 4.99 7.36 -1.46
C TYR A 31 5.74 8.67 -1.69
N LEU A 32 6.19 9.35 -0.63
CA LEU A 32 6.88 10.63 -0.73
C LEU A 32 8.32 10.49 -1.23
N THR A 33 9.01 9.41 -0.88
CA THR A 33 10.41 9.19 -1.25
C THR A 33 10.57 8.50 -2.61
N ASN A 34 9.62 7.64 -2.99
CA ASN A 34 9.64 6.92 -4.27
C ASN A 34 8.22 6.62 -4.80
N PRO A 35 7.50 7.65 -5.31
CA PRO A 35 6.12 7.48 -5.76
C PRO A 35 5.99 6.48 -6.91
N ASN A 36 6.97 6.47 -7.83
CA ASN A 36 6.96 5.56 -8.97
C ASN A 36 7.18 4.09 -8.56
N GLY A 37 8.04 3.84 -7.58
CA GLY A 37 8.29 2.50 -7.02
C GLY A 37 7.07 1.99 -6.26
N PHE A 38 6.48 2.85 -5.43
CA PHE A 38 5.28 2.56 -4.65
C PHE A 38 4.09 2.15 -5.55
N LEU A 39 3.78 2.93 -6.58
CA LEU A 39 2.70 2.64 -7.52
C LEU A 39 2.95 1.35 -8.34
N LYS A 40 4.21 1.02 -8.65
CA LYS A 40 4.57 -0.22 -9.33
C LYS A 40 4.38 -1.44 -8.42
N MET A 41 4.77 -1.38 -7.15
CA MET A 41 4.54 -2.47 -6.19
C MET A 41 3.06 -2.78 -6.03
N GLN A 42 2.20 -1.75 -5.99
CA GLN A 42 0.75 -1.94 -5.94
C GLN A 42 0.20 -2.63 -7.19
N LYS A 43 0.61 -2.17 -8.39
CA LYS A 43 0.23 -2.82 -9.65
C LYS A 43 0.68 -4.28 -9.75
N GLN A 44 1.80 -4.63 -9.13
CA GLN A 44 2.27 -6.02 -9.07
C GLN A 44 1.45 -6.88 -8.12
N LYS A 45 1.04 -6.34 -6.96
CA LYS A 45 0.11 -7.03 -6.03
C LYS A 45 -1.25 -7.26 -6.69
N GLN A 46 -1.76 -6.26 -7.40
CA GLN A 46 -2.98 -6.35 -8.21
C GLN A 46 -2.99 -7.53 -9.19
N LYS A 47 -1.86 -7.73 -9.90
CA LYS A 47 -1.75 -8.81 -10.90
C LYS A 47 -1.64 -10.21 -10.30
N LYS A 48 -1.24 -10.36 -9.03
CA LYS A 48 -1.12 -11.68 -8.39
C LYS A 48 -2.43 -12.22 -7.81
N VAL A 49 -3.46 -11.37 -7.71
CA VAL A 49 -4.77 -11.73 -7.15
C VAL A 49 -5.82 -11.94 -8.26
N ALA A 50 -5.44 -11.74 -9.54
CA ALA A 50 -6.29 -11.94 -10.72
C ALA A 50 -6.06 -13.29 -11.40
#